data_AF-A0A949TW64-F1
#
_entry.id   AF-A0A949TW64-F1
#
_cell.length_a   1.000
_cell.length_b   1.000
_cell.length_c   1.000
_cell.angle_alpha   90.00
_cell.angle_beta   90.00
_cell.angle_gamma   90.00
#
_symmetry.space_group_name_H-M   'P 1'
#
loop_
_entity.id
_entity.type
_entity.pdbx_description
1 polymer ?
#
loop_
_entity_poly.entity_id
_entity_poly.type
_entity_poly.pdbx_seq_one_letter_code
_entity_poly.pdbx_strand_id
1 'polypeptide(L)'
;MSLPSLEQKRFNLGKYTVIAQPIPHSAHMLRYTIFLGRKRIGSLASMPSEADCLYLEKPPVVPPLKTFYVTSRPGRPKKGTVKPQPQAEKPAGPGFSAHELPDLNLPARSEER
;
A
#
# COMPACT_ATOMS: atom_id res chain seq x y z
N MET A 1 -7.21 18.64 36.13
CA MET A 1 -7.68 19.55 35.06
C MET A 1 -8.25 18.70 33.93
N SER A 2 -9.57 18.69 33.72
CA SER A 2 -10.22 17.98 32.60
C SER A 2 -10.36 18.91 31.40
N LEU A 3 -9.97 18.45 30.21
CA LEU A 3 -10.16 19.21 28.98
C LEU A 3 -11.65 19.25 28.60
N PRO A 4 -12.19 20.39 28.13
CA PRO A 4 -13.57 20.46 27.65
C PRO A 4 -13.71 19.56 26.42
N SER A 5 -14.56 18.52 26.49
CA SER A 5 -14.85 17.67 25.33
C SER A 5 -15.98 18.30 24.51
N LEU A 6 -15.78 18.44 23.21
CA LEU A 6 -16.85 18.81 22.28
C LEU A 6 -18.00 17.79 22.35
N GLU A 7 -19.25 18.23 22.14
CA GLU A 7 -20.37 17.29 22.12
C GLU A 7 -20.32 16.36 20.90
N GLN A 8 -20.88 15.15 21.08
CA GLN A 8 -21.06 14.19 19.99
C GLN A 8 -21.98 14.78 18.92
N LYS A 9 -21.52 14.80 17.66
CA LYS A 9 -22.31 15.29 16.52
C LYS A 9 -22.69 14.13 15.60
N ARG A 10 -23.89 14.19 15.02
CA ARG A 10 -24.36 13.23 14.02
C ARG A 10 -24.84 13.98 12.79
N PHE A 11 -24.44 13.52 11.63
CA PHE A 11 -24.86 14.10 10.35
C PHE A 11 -24.85 13.04 9.25
N ASN A 12 -25.53 13.32 8.15
CA ASN A 12 -25.59 12.43 7.00
C ASN A 12 -24.78 13.02 5.83
N LEU A 13 -24.11 12.14 5.09
CA LEU A 13 -23.43 12.45 3.84
C LEU A 13 -24.00 11.51 2.77
N GLY A 14 -24.93 12.01 1.96
CA GLY A 14 -25.65 11.18 1.00
C GLY A 14 -26.30 9.97 1.68
N LYS A 15 -25.88 8.76 1.29
CA LYS A 15 -26.36 7.47 1.85
C LYS A 15 -25.68 7.04 3.16
N TYR A 16 -24.67 7.79 3.63
CA TYR A 16 -23.88 7.44 4.81
C TYR A 16 -24.29 8.25 6.03
N THR A 17 -24.30 7.60 7.19
CA THR A 17 -24.51 8.25 8.49
C THR A 17 -23.17 8.35 9.21
N VAL A 18 -22.81 9.56 9.64
CA VAL A 18 -21.54 9.85 10.30
C VAL A 18 -21.80 10.26 11.75
N ILE A 19 -21.05 9.65 12.66
CA ILE A 19 -21.08 9.94 14.09
C ILE A 19 -19.70 10.45 14.50
N ALA A 20 -19.61 11.74 14.84
CA ALA A 20 -18.39 12.37 15.35
C ALA A 20 -18.36 12.29 16.88
N GLN A 21 -17.36 11.59 17.42
CA GLN A 21 -17.15 11.41 18.85
C GLN A 21 -15.80 12.00 19.28
N PRO A 22 -15.71 12.68 20.43
CA PRO A 22 -14.43 13.16 20.95
C PRO A 22 -13.45 12.01 21.21
N ILE A 23 -12.19 12.22 20.86
CA ILE A 23 -11.13 11.28 21.23
C ILE A 23 -10.73 11.56 22.68
N PRO A 24 -10.68 10.54 23.56
CA PRO A 24 -10.26 10.75 24.94
C PRO A 24 -8.85 11.34 24.99
N HIS A 25 -8.62 12.30 25.88
CA HIS A 25 -7.37 13.06 26.03
C HIS A 25 -7.05 14.06 24.90
N SER A 26 -7.96 14.27 23.95
CA SER A 26 -7.83 15.34 22.94
C SER A 26 -8.97 16.33 23.06
N ALA A 27 -8.65 17.62 23.19
CA ALA A 27 -9.65 18.68 23.29
C ALA A 27 -10.36 18.99 21.97
N HIS A 28 -9.68 18.76 20.83
CA HIS A 28 -10.13 19.24 19.52
C HIS A 28 -10.33 18.14 18.47
N MET A 29 -9.82 16.93 18.70
CA MET A 29 -9.94 15.86 17.72
C MET A 29 -11.23 15.08 17.89
N LEU A 30 -11.95 14.91 16.79
CA LEU A 30 -13.13 14.08 16.70
C LEU A 30 -12.83 12.85 15.85
N ARG A 31 -13.28 11.69 16.33
CA ARG A 31 -13.34 10.45 15.57
C ARG A 31 -14.67 10.36 14.85
N TYR A 32 -14.63 10.38 13.54
CA TYR A 32 -15.79 10.28 12.67
C TYR A 32 -16.02 8.82 12.30
N THR A 33 -17.03 8.19 12.88
CA THR A 33 -17.41 6.81 12.58
C THR A 33 -18.47 6.80 11.49
N ILE A 34 -18.24 6.05 10.41
CA ILE A 34 -19.07 6.06 9.21
C ILE A 34 -19.89 4.77 9.14
N PHE A 35 -21.18 4.92 8.90
CA PHE A 35 -22.16 3.84 8.78
C PHE A 35 -22.87 3.92 7.44
N LEU A 36 -23.14 2.75 6.84
CA LEU A 36 -24.06 2.59 5.72
C LEU A 36 -25.24 1.76 6.23
N GLY A 37 -26.39 2.41 6.42
CA GLY A 37 -27.51 1.82 7.15
C GLY A 37 -27.11 1.44 8.58
N ARG A 38 -27.11 0.14 8.91
CA ARG A 38 -26.72 -0.39 10.23
C ARG A 38 -25.29 -0.93 10.31
N LYS A 39 -24.55 -0.93 9.18
CA LYS A 39 -23.20 -1.50 9.11
C LYS A 39 -22.16 -0.38 9.22
N ARG A 40 -21.24 -0.51 10.18
CA ARG A 40 -20.06 0.35 10.26
C ARG A 40 -19.08 -0.03 9.14
N ILE A 41 -18.65 0.96 8.36
CA ILE A 41 -17.68 0.75 7.27
C ILE A 41 -16.28 1.16 7.72
N GLY A 42 -16.14 2.27 8.45
CA GLY A 42 -14.83 2.76 8.85
C GLY A 42 -14.87 3.85 9.90
N SER A 43 -13.70 4.43 10.19
CA SER A 43 -13.59 5.65 10.99
C SER A 43 -12.42 6.51 10.54
N LEU A 44 -12.61 7.83 10.51
CA LEU A 44 -11.60 8.81 10.16
C LEU A 44 -11.34 9.77 11.34
N ALA A 45 -10.15 10.37 11.37
CA ALA A 45 -9.77 11.41 12.34
C ALA A 45 -10.04 12.83 11.81
N SER A 46 -10.41 12.95 10.53
CA SER A 46 -10.82 14.17 9.85
C SER A 46 -12.28 14.08 9.42
N MET A 47 -12.87 15.23 9.13
CA MET A 47 -14.24 15.30 8.60
C MET A 47 -14.32 14.55 7.26
N PRO A 48 -15.15 13.50 7.13
CA PRO A 48 -15.25 12.71 5.91
C PRO A 48 -15.89 13.50 4.78
N SER A 49 -15.41 13.29 3.56
CA SER A 49 -16.11 13.60 2.31
C SER A 49 -16.89 12.39 1.79
N GLU A 50 -17.74 12.58 0.78
CA GLU A 50 -18.45 11.48 0.12
C GLU A 50 -17.48 10.51 -0.58
N ALA A 51 -16.39 11.04 -1.15
CA ALA A 51 -15.34 10.24 -1.79
C ALA A 51 -14.63 9.32 -0.78
N ASP A 52 -14.34 9.81 0.43
CA ASP A 52 -13.73 9.00 1.50
C ASP A 52 -14.65 7.85 1.91
N CYS A 53 -15.95 8.10 2.01
CA CYS A 53 -16.94 7.07 2.32
C CYS A 53 -17.00 6.01 1.20
N LEU A 54 -16.93 6.41 -0.06
CA LEU A 54 -16.91 5.50 -1.20
C LEU A 54 -15.63 4.64 -1.23
N TYR A 55 -14.49 5.23 -0.90
CA TYR A 55 -13.22 4.52 -0.74
C TYR A 55 -13.30 3.45 0.35
N LEU A 56 -13.95 3.75 1.48
CA LEU A 56 -14.16 2.79 2.56
C LEU A 56 -15.15 1.68 2.19
N GLU A 57 -16.17 1.98 1.38
CA GLU A 57 -17.14 0.98 0.91
C GLU A 57 -16.51 0.01 -0.10
N LYS A 58 -15.75 0.55 -1.06
CA LYS A 58 -15.14 -0.19 -2.17
C LYS A 58 -13.67 0.24 -2.30
N PRO A 59 -12.79 -0.27 -1.43
CA PRO A 59 -11.37 0.07 -1.53
C PRO A 59 -10.83 -0.40 -2.88
N PRO A 60 -9.97 0.40 -3.54
CA PRO A 60 -9.36 0.01 -4.79
C PRO A 60 -8.49 -1.24 -4.59
N VAL A 61 -8.43 -2.10 -5.61
CA VAL A 61 -7.59 -3.30 -5.59
C VAL A 61 -6.14 -2.86 -5.55
N VAL A 62 -5.48 -3.06 -4.41
CA VAL A 62 -4.05 -2.80 -4.26
C VAL A 62 -3.31 -3.99 -4.87
N PRO A 63 -2.37 -3.77 -5.81
CA PRO A 63 -1.51 -4.83 -6.32
C PRO A 63 -0.80 -5.54 -5.17
N PRO A 64 -0.56 -6.87 -5.28
CA PRO A 64 0.13 -7.59 -4.23
C PRO A 64 1.51 -6.98 -3.98
N LEU A 65 1.75 -6.53 -2.74
CA LEU A 65 3.03 -6.00 -2.34
C LEU A 65 4.06 -7.13 -2.43
N LYS A 66 5.01 -7.03 -3.37
CA LYS A 66 6.20 -7.89 -3.37
C LYS A 66 7.02 -7.51 -2.15
N THR A 67 6.84 -8.25 -1.05
CA THR A 67 7.37 -7.93 0.28
C THR A 67 8.86 -7.66 0.23
N PHE A 68 9.61 -8.40 -0.60
CA PHE A 68 11.02 -8.18 -0.83
C PHE A 68 11.40 -8.72 -2.21
N TYR A 69 11.68 -7.86 -3.19
CA TYR A 69 12.73 -8.19 -4.16
C TYR A 69 14.04 -7.74 -3.51
N VAL A 70 14.53 -8.51 -2.54
CA VAL A 70 15.97 -8.63 -2.42
C VAL A 70 16.36 -9.30 -3.72
N THR A 71 16.60 -8.49 -4.76
CA THR A 71 17.57 -8.86 -5.78
C THR A 71 18.68 -9.47 -4.96
N SER A 72 18.94 -10.78 -5.13
CA SER A 72 20.14 -11.38 -4.60
C SER A 72 21.26 -10.60 -5.30
N ARG A 73 21.61 -9.43 -4.78
CA ARG A 73 22.84 -8.76 -5.11
C ARG A 73 23.82 -9.79 -4.61
N PRO A 74 24.50 -10.54 -5.50
CA PRO A 74 25.53 -11.43 -5.03
C PRO A 74 26.45 -10.53 -4.21
N GLY A 75 26.42 -10.71 -2.89
CA GLY A 75 27.20 -9.88 -2.01
C GLY A 75 28.65 -9.97 -2.45
N ARG A 76 29.47 -8.97 -2.11
CA ARG A 76 30.92 -9.11 -2.25
C ARG A 76 31.32 -10.46 -1.65
N PRO A 77 31.94 -11.37 -2.42
CA PRO A 77 32.33 -12.67 -1.89
C PRO A 77 33.17 -12.44 -0.63
N LYS A 78 32.80 -13.09 0.49
CA LYS A 78 33.53 -12.93 1.76
C LYS A 78 35.00 -13.31 1.51
N LYS A 79 35.95 -12.58 2.09
CA LYS A 79 37.39 -12.84 1.91
C LYS A 79 37.67 -14.31 2.25
N GLY A 80 38.06 -15.12 1.27
CA GLY A 80 38.28 -16.56 1.40
C GLY A 80 37.22 -17.48 0.78
N THR A 81 36.13 -16.97 0.20
CA THR A 81 35.18 -17.82 -0.55
C THR A 81 35.80 -18.27 -1.87
N VAL A 82 35.93 -19.60 -2.04
CA VAL A 82 36.36 -20.23 -3.29
C VAL A 82 35.34 -19.94 -4.39
N LYS A 83 35.80 -19.48 -5.56
CA LYS A 83 34.93 -19.27 -6.72
C LYS A 83 34.21 -20.60 -7.03
N PRO A 84 32.88 -20.63 -7.21
CA PRO A 84 32.23 -21.84 -7.69
C PRO A 84 32.84 -22.19 -9.05
N GLN A 85 33.42 -23.39 -9.14
CA GLN A 85 33.86 -23.93 -10.43
C GLN A 85 32.63 -24.06 -11.33
N PRO A 86 32.76 -23.85 -12.65
CA PRO A 86 31.66 -24.05 -13.58
C PRO A 86 31.20 -25.50 -13.45
N GLN A 87 30.04 -25.71 -12.82
CA GLN A 87 29.37 -26.99 -12.88
C GLN A 87 28.96 -27.20 -14.34
N ALA A 88 29.43 -28.31 -14.90
CA ALA A 88 28.99 -28.80 -16.20
C ALA A 88 27.45 -28.72 -16.28
N GLU A 89 26.99 -28.20 -17.41
CA GLU A 89 25.60 -27.91 -17.73
C GLU A 89 24.67 -29.03 -17.26
N LYS A 90 23.96 -28.79 -16.16
CA LYS A 90 22.72 -29.51 -15.87
C LYS A 90 21.62 -28.75 -16.60
N PRO A 91 20.83 -29.40 -17.47
CA PRO A 91 19.75 -28.72 -18.17
C PRO A 91 18.77 -28.18 -17.13
N ALA A 92 18.59 -26.85 -17.15
CA ALA A 92 17.59 -26.18 -16.36
C ALA A 92 16.21 -26.72 -16.74
N GLY A 93 15.40 -27.07 -15.74
CA GLY A 93 13.95 -27.29 -15.93
C GLY A 93 13.29 -26.04 -16.53
N PRO A 94 12.05 -26.15 -17.04
CA PRO A 94 11.45 -25.16 -17.94
C PRO A 94 11.18 -23.83 -17.22
N GLY A 95 12.19 -22.96 -17.23
CA GLY A 95 12.12 -21.57 -16.87
C GLY A 95 12.11 -20.74 -18.15
N PHE A 96 11.21 -19.77 -18.19
CA PHE A 96 10.98 -18.84 -19.29
C PHE A 96 12.28 -18.36 -19.96
N SER A 97 12.34 -18.53 -21.28
CA SER A 97 13.47 -18.09 -22.09
C SER A 97 13.45 -16.56 -22.22
N ALA A 98 14.63 -15.94 -22.26
CA ALA A 98 14.78 -14.49 -22.43
C ALA A 98 14.19 -13.93 -23.75
N HIS A 99 13.68 -14.80 -24.63
CA HIS A 99 13.02 -14.45 -25.89
C HIS A 99 11.50 -14.22 -25.79
N GLU A 100 10.87 -14.41 -24.61
CA GLU A 100 9.42 -14.17 -24.40
C GLU A 100 9.10 -12.83 -23.72
N LEU A 101 10.03 -11.87 -23.71
CA LEU A 101 9.72 -10.50 -23.29
C LEU A 101 9.09 -9.75 -24.47
N PRO A 102 7.92 -9.11 -24.31
CA PRO A 102 7.35 -8.28 -25.37
C PRO A 102 8.28 -7.09 -25.66
N ASP A 103 8.51 -6.81 -26.95
CA ASP A 103 9.43 -5.80 -27.47
C ASP A 103 9.20 -4.41 -26.87
N LEU A 104 9.87 -4.12 -25.76
CA LEU A 104 10.02 -2.77 -25.25
C LEU A 104 11.09 -2.05 -26.09
N ASN A 105 10.64 -1.42 -27.17
CA ASN A 105 11.45 -0.50 -27.97
C ASN A 105 11.83 0.72 -27.12
N LEU A 106 12.96 0.63 -26.42
CA LEU A 106 13.62 1.77 -25.79
C LEU A 106 14.58 2.40 -26.82
N PRO A 107 14.44 3.69 -27.15
CA PRO A 107 15.37 4.34 -28.08
C PRO A 107 16.78 4.34 -27.46
N ALA A 108 17.75 3.88 -28.26
CA ALA A 108 19.15 3.88 -27.89
C ALA A 108 19.58 5.31 -27.55
N ARG A 109 20.02 5.50 -26.31
CA ARG A 109 20.63 6.75 -25.83
C ARG A 109 21.94 6.91 -26.60
N SER A 110 21.99 7.84 -27.53
CA SER A 110 23.19 8.21 -28.28
C SER A 110 24.28 8.64 -27.31
N GLU A 111 25.38 7.89 -27.28
CA GLU A 111 26.62 8.26 -26.60
C GLU A 111 27.30 9.46 -27.29
N GLU A 112 28.04 10.18 -26.45
CA GLU A 112 28.74 11.44 -26.66
C GLU A 112 29.68 11.46 -27.89
N ARG A 113 29.72 12.62 -28.56
CA ARG A 113 30.98 13.28 -28.89
C ARG A 113 30.81 14.79 -29.04
#